data_AF-C9Y862-F1
#
_entry.id   AF-C9Y862-F1
#
_cell.length_a   1.000
_cell.length_b   1.000
_cell.length_c   1.000
_cell.angle_alpha   90.00
_cell.angle_beta   90.00
_cell.angle_gamma   90.00
#
_symmetry.space_group_name_H-M   'P 1'
#
loop_
_entity.id
_entity.type
_entity.pdbx_description
1 polymer ?
#
loop_
_entity_poly.entity_id
_entity_poly.type
_entity_poly.pdbx_seq_one_letter_code
_entity_poly.pdbx_strand_id
1 'polypeptide(L)' 'MKNVTITVEDATLEWVRIEAARRNTSVSRLVGEMLTEKMQHDDAYARAQRDWVADTSSFSSGGKAYPARDLNHG' A
#
# COMPACT_ATOMS: atom_id res chain seq x y z
N MET A 1 -5.99 20.75 -13.45
CA MET A 1 -6.71 19.61 -12.83
C MET A 1 -7.53 18.91 -13.90
N LYS A 2 -7.65 17.58 -13.87
CA LYS A 2 -8.53 16.81 -14.76
C LYS A 2 -9.81 16.44 -14.00
N ASN A 3 -10.95 16.45 -14.67
CA ASN A 3 -12.23 16.07 -14.08
C ASN A 3 -12.44 14.55 -14.22
N VAL A 4 -12.98 13.92 -13.18
CA VAL A 4 -13.31 12.50 -13.17
C VAL A 4 -14.75 12.38 -12.67
N THR A 5 -15.57 11.63 -13.41
CA THR A 5 -16.92 11.26 -12.99
C THR A 5 -16.88 9.86 -12.41
N ILE A 6 -17.43 9.68 -11.21
CA ILE A 6 -17.49 8.40 -10.51
C ILE A 6 -18.93 8.09 -10.12
N THR A 7 -19.30 6.81 -10.16
CA THR A 7 -20.58 6.33 -9.64
C THR A 7 -20.34 5.78 -8.24
N VAL A 8 -21.16 6.21 -7.29
CA VAL A 8 -21.13 5.75 -5.90
C VAL A 8 -22.57 5.54 -5.44
N GLU A 9 -22.75 4.74 -4.41
CA GLU A 9 -24.05 4.59 -3.76
C GLU A 9 -24.43 5.88 -3.01
N ASP A 10 -25.73 6.20 -2.97
CA ASP A 10 -26.23 7.42 -2.34
C ASP A 10 -25.82 7.54 -0.87
N ALA A 11 -25.90 6.43 -0.11
CA ALA A 11 -25.49 6.39 1.28
C ALA A 11 -23.98 6.70 1.46
N THR A 12 -23.15 6.22 0.53
CA THR A 12 -21.71 6.49 0.55
C THR A 12 -21.42 7.96 0.27
N LEU A 13 -22.17 8.56 -0.67
CA LEU A 13 -22.03 9.98 -1.00
C LEU A 13 -22.43 10.89 0.16
N GLU A 14 -23.49 10.55 0.89
CA GLU A 14 -23.91 11.29 2.07
C GLU A 14 -22.85 11.22 3.17
N TRP A 15 -22.39 10.01 3.48
CA TRP A 15 -21.34 9.79 4.47
C TRP A 15 -20.07 10.58 4.12
N VAL A 16 -19.60 10.52 2.87
CA VAL A 16 -18.34 11.16 2.48
C VAL A 16 -18.43 12.69 2.52
N ARG A 17 -19.62 13.26 2.27
CA ARG A 17 -19.86 14.71 2.44
C ARG A 17 -19.75 15.14 3.89
N ILE A 18 -20.36 14.37 4.81
CA ILE A 18 -20.27 14.62 6.24
C ILE A 18 -18.81 14.51 6.71
N GLU A 19 -18.10 13.49 6.26
CA GLU A 19 -16.70 13.26 6.62
C GLU A 19 -15.77 14.35 6.07
N ALA A 20 -16.00 14.80 4.83
CA ALA A 20 -15.28 15.93 4.24
C ALA A 20 -15.48 17.21 5.06
N ALA A 21 -16.72 17.51 5.44
CA ALA A 21 -17.04 18.66 6.28
C ALA A 21 -16.36 18.56 7.66
N ARG A 22 -16.42 17.38 8.29
CA ARG A 22 -15.76 17.10 9.59
C ARG A 22 -14.26 17.37 9.55
N ARG A 23 -13.60 17.02 8.44
CA ARG A 23 -12.16 17.23 8.21
C ARG A 23 -11.80 18.57 7.58
N ASN A 24 -12.77 19.48 7.41
CA ASN A 24 -12.59 20.79 6.77
C ASN A 24 -11.96 20.68 5.36
N THR A 25 -12.38 19.66 4.60
CA THR A 25 -11.86 19.33 3.27
C THR A 25 -13.00 19.10 2.27
N SER A 26 -12.66 18.82 1.02
CA SER A 26 -13.64 18.48 -0.02
C SER A 26 -13.64 16.98 -0.33
N VAL A 27 -14.78 16.49 -0.83
CA VAL A 27 -14.91 15.10 -1.28
C VAL A 27 -13.86 14.77 -2.35
N SER A 28 -13.67 15.67 -3.32
CA SER A 28 -12.66 15.49 -4.38
C SER A 28 -11.25 15.38 -3.82
N ARG A 29 -10.93 16.12 -2.75
CA ARG A 29 -9.62 16.04 -2.10
C ARG A 29 -9.45 14.71 -1.37
N LEU A 30 -10.44 14.27 -0.61
CA LEU A 30 -10.42 12.96 0.07
C LEU A 30 -10.23 11.81 -0.91
N VAL A 31 -10.99 11.81 -2.02
CA VAL A 31 -10.87 10.77 -3.05
C VAL A 31 -9.49 10.83 -3.71
N GLY A 32 -8.95 12.02 -3.97
CA GLY A 32 -7.61 12.17 -4.53
C GLY A 32 -6.51 11.67 -3.60
N GLU A 33 -6.61 11.94 -2.30
CA GLU A 33 -5.66 11.46 -1.29
C GLU A 33 -5.72 9.93 -1.18
N MET A 34 -6.92 9.35 -1.07
CA MET A 34 -7.14 7.89 -1.03
C MET A 34 -6.56 7.19 -2.28
N LEU A 35 -6.79 7.75 -3.48
CA LEU A 35 -6.22 7.20 -4.71
C LEU A 35 -4.70 7.32 -4.74
N THR A 36 -4.14 8.41 -4.24
CA THR A 36 -2.69 8.62 -4.17
C THR A 36 -2.04 7.59 -3.23
N GLU A 37 -2.62 7.39 -2.05
CA GLU A 37 -2.18 6.37 -1.09
C GLU A 37 -2.22 4.96 -1.71
N LYS A 38 -3.31 4.64 -2.41
CA LYS A 38 -3.43 3.35 -3.10
C LYS A 38 -2.36 3.17 -4.19
N MET A 39 -2.12 4.20 -5.01
CA MET A 39 -1.09 4.15 -6.04
C MET A 39 0.31 3.95 -5.45
N GLN A 40 0.63 4.63 -4.36
CA GLN A 40 1.92 4.46 -3.67
C GLN A 40 2.08 3.06 -3.11
N HIS A 41 1.01 2.50 -2.53
CA HIS A 41 1.04 1.14 -2.00
C HIS A 41 1.23 0.10 -3.11
N ASP A 42 0.48 0.22 -4.22
CA ASP A 42 0.57 -0.68 -5.35
C ASP A 42 1.97 -0.59 -6.03
N ASP A 43 2.55 0.62 -6.15
CA ASP A 43 3.92 0.78 -6.68
C ASP A 43 4.99 0.23 -5.72
N ALA A 44 4.85 0.42 -4.41
CA ALA A 44 5.77 -0.11 -3.43
C ALA A 44 5.82 -1.65 -3.49
N TYR A 45 4.67 -2.31 -3.61
CA TYR A 45 4.60 -3.75 -3.81
C TYR A 45 5.28 -4.18 -5.12
N ALA A 46 4.93 -3.53 -6.24
CA ALA A 46 5.51 -3.84 -7.53
C ALA A 46 7.04 -3.63 -7.54
N ARG A 47 7.54 -2.61 -6.83
CA ARG A 47 8.97 -2.36 -6.65
C ARG A 47 9.63 -3.46 -5.82
N ALA A 48 9.06 -3.82 -4.67
CA ALA A 48 9.58 -4.90 -3.84
C ALA A 48 9.61 -6.25 -4.58
N GLN A 49 8.58 -6.52 -5.39
CA GLN A 49 8.53 -7.72 -6.24
C GLN A 49 9.64 -7.70 -7.29
N ARG A 50 9.85 -6.58 -7.99
CA ARG A 50 10.95 -6.44 -8.96
C ARG A 50 12.31 -6.62 -8.30
N ASP A 51 12.51 -6.00 -7.14
CA ASP A 51 13.76 -6.11 -6.37
C ASP A 51 14.00 -7.56 -5.94
N TRP A 52 12.97 -8.28 -5.47
CA TRP A 52 13.05 -9.70 -5.12
C TRP A 52 13.34 -10.61 -6.32
N VAL A 53 12.70 -10.39 -7.47
CA VAL A 53 12.95 -11.17 -8.69
C VAL A 53 14.37 -10.91 -9.23
N ALA A 54 14.83 -9.66 -9.16
CA ALA A 54 16.18 -9.28 -9.56
C ALA A 54 17.25 -9.75 -8.56
N ASP A 55 16.86 -10.06 -7.32
CA ASP A 55 17.75 -10.59 -6.31
C ASP A 55 18.18 -12.01 -6.70
N THR A 56 19.41 -12.09 -7.18
CA THR A 56 20.10 -13.35 -7.52
C THR A 56 20.90 -13.90 -6.34
N SER A 57 20.74 -13.32 -5.15
CA SER A 57 21.40 -13.81 -3.95
C SER A 57 20.98 -15.25 -3.69
N SER A 58 21.98 -16.12 -3.54
CA SER A 58 21.78 -17.50 -3.13
C SER A 58 22.04 -17.59 -1.64
N PHE A 59 21.02 -17.99 -0.88
CA PHE A 59 21.21 -18.36 0.52
C PHE A 59 21.91 -19.72 0.57
N SER A 60 23.23 -19.71 0.48
CA SER A 60 24.07 -20.89 0.60
C SER A 60 24.79 -20.88 1.94
N SER A 61 24.66 -21.94 2.72
CA SER A 61 25.47 -22.14 3.93
C SER A 61 26.93 -22.54 3.62
N GLY A 62 27.32 -22.60 2.35
CA GLY A 62 28.64 -23.07 1.94
C GLY A 62 28.93 -24.50 2.40
N GLY A 63 27.87 -25.31 2.62
CA GLY A 63 27.96 -26.67 3.15
C GLY A 63 27.96 -26.77 4.69
N LYS A 64 27.85 -25.65 5.42
CA LYS A 64 27.72 -25.66 6.88
C LYS A 64 26.27 -25.94 7.30
N ALA A 65 26.09 -26.60 8.44
CA ALA A 65 24.75 -26.75 9.02
C ALA A 65 24.20 -25.37 9.41
N TYR A 66 22.95 -25.08 9.07
CA TYR A 66 22.28 -23.88 9.55
C TYR A 66 22.12 -23.96 11.08
N PRO A 67 22.22 -22.83 11.80
CA PRO A 67 22.06 -22.81 13.25
C PRO A 67 20.68 -23.34 13.64
N ALA A 68 20.64 -24.12 14.71
CA ALA A 68 19.40 -24.65 15.26
C ALA A 68 18.58 -23.49 15.88
N ARG A 69 17.26 -23.55 15.70
CA ARG A 69 16.32 -22.45 16.03
C ARG A 69 16.42 -21.98 17.50
N ASP A 70 16.76 -22.90 18.39
CA ASP A 70 16.97 -22.74 19.83
C ASP A 70 18.24 -21.94 20.20
N LEU A 71 19.22 -21.84 19.30
CA LEU A 71 20.44 -21.05 19.52
C LEU A 71 20.29 -19.55 19.20
N ASN A 72 19.21 -19.15 18.52
CA ASN A 72 19.02 -17.79 18.00
C ASN A 72 18.05 -16.92 18.82
N HIS A 73 17.45 -17.45 19.89
CA HIS A 73 16.60 -16.68 20.81
C HIS A 73 17.30 -16.58 22.17
N GLY A 74 17.92 -15.42 22.42
CA GLY A 74 18.44 -15.01 23.73
C GLY A 74 17.51 -13.99 24.39
#